data_AF-A0A7C2C460-F1
#
_entry.id   AF-A0A7C2C460-F1
#
_cell.length_a   1.000
_cell.length_b   1.000
_cell.length_c   1.000
_cell.angle_alpha   90.00
_cell.angle_beta   90.00
_cell.angle_gamma   90.00
#
_symmetry.space_group_name_H-M   'P 1'
#
loop_
_entity.id
_entity.type
_entity.pdbx_description
1 polymer ?
#
loop_
_entity_poly.entity_id
_entity_poly.type
_entity_poly.pdbx_seq_one_letter_code
_entity_poly.pdbx_strand_id
1 'polypeptide(L)'
;MSWRVGVDIGGTFTDFYLLDTTTGQVRIHKTLTTPAAPEQAVVEGLARLLAALEVAASAVGLLAHGTTLATNALIEGRGARVGVVTTAGFRDVLIMGRQHRYDMQDLLIDLPRPPVRRADIVDVPA
;
A
#
# COMPACT_ATOMS: atom_id res chain seq x y z
N MET A 1 -15.72 -6.77 23.12
CA MET A 1 -14.90 -6.79 21.88
C MET A 1 -14.92 -8.19 21.29
N SER A 2 -15.95 -8.52 20.51
CA SER A 2 -16.15 -9.86 19.93
C SER A 2 -15.94 -9.90 18.42
N TRP A 3 -15.71 -8.76 17.76
CA TRP A 3 -15.55 -8.69 16.31
C TRP A 3 -14.13 -8.31 15.89
N ARG A 4 -13.67 -8.90 14.79
CA ARG A 4 -12.43 -8.51 14.09
C ARG A 4 -12.77 -8.15 12.65
N VAL A 5 -12.16 -7.08 12.16
CA VAL A 5 -12.37 -6.58 10.80
C VAL A 5 -11.04 -6.61 10.05
N GLY A 6 -11.03 -7.20 8.86
CA GLY A 6 -9.99 -7.01 7.85
C GLY A 6 -10.52 -6.15 6.72
N VAL A 7 -9.71 -5.24 6.20
CA VAL A 7 -10.00 -4.42 5.03
C VAL A 7 -8.84 -4.56 4.07
N ASP A 8 -9.11 -4.82 2.79
CA ASP A 8 -8.12 -4.80 1.72
C ASP A 8 -8.54 -3.83 0.62
N ILE A 9 -7.78 -2.75 0.47
CA ILE A 9 -8.03 -1.72 -0.54
C ILE A 9 -7.26 -2.05 -1.81
N GLY A 10 -7.97 -2.50 -2.84
CA GLY A 10 -7.50 -2.63 -4.21
C GLY A 10 -7.61 -1.34 -5.02
N GLY A 11 -7.10 -1.36 -6.26
CA GLY A 11 -7.30 -0.25 -7.20
C GLY A 11 -8.76 -0.08 -7.66
N THR A 12 -9.50 -1.18 -7.77
CA THR A 12 -10.90 -1.18 -8.26
C THR A 12 -11.91 -1.41 -7.16
N PHE A 13 -11.59 -2.31 -6.21
CA PHE A 13 -12.50 -2.72 -5.15
C PHE A 13 -11.84 -2.66 -3.79
N THR A 14 -12.64 -2.37 -2.77
CA THR A 14 -12.28 -2.49 -1.37
C THR A 14 -13.07 -3.66 -0.78
N ASP A 15 -12.34 -4.64 -0.27
CA ASP A 15 -12.87 -5.87 0.30
C ASP A 15 -12.85 -5.79 1.83
N PHE A 16 -13.92 -6.25 2.49
CA PHE A 16 -14.08 -6.29 3.93
C PHE A 16 -14.34 -7.72 4.40
N TYR A 17 -13.69 -8.09 5.50
CA TYR A 17 -13.84 -9.37 6.17
C TYR A 17 -14.17 -9.15 7.64
N LEU A 18 -15.36 -9.53 8.09
CA LEU A 18 -15.77 -9.45 9.48
C LEU A 18 -15.88 -10.83 10.08
N LEU A 19 -15.16 -11.05 11.18
CA LEU A 19 -15.18 -12.28 11.96
C LEU A 19 -15.79 -12.00 13.32
N ASP A 20 -16.89 -12.69 13.63
CA ASP A 20 -17.37 -12.85 14.99
C ASP A 20 -16.50 -13.90 15.69
N THR A 21 -15.71 -13.48 16.67
CA THR A 21 -14.82 -14.37 17.43
C THR A 21 -15.54 -15.22 18.46
N THR A 22 -16.81 -14.92 18.76
CA THR A 22 -17.64 -15.73 19.66
C THR A 22 -18.32 -16.86 18.91
N THR A 23 -18.90 -16.59 17.73
CA THR A 23 -19.64 -17.59 16.94
C THR A 23 -18.83 -18.22 15.81
N GLY A 24 -17.72 -17.61 15.41
CA GLY A 24 -16.94 -18.00 14.24
C GLY A 24 -17.56 -17.56 12.90
N GLN A 25 -18.68 -16.83 12.91
CA GLN A 25 -19.32 -16.38 11.67
C GLN A 25 -18.45 -15.36 10.93
N VAL A 26 -18.42 -15.52 9.61
CA VAL A 26 -17.71 -14.60 8.70
C VAL A 26 -18.71 -13.89 7.80
N ARG A 27 -18.53 -12.57 7.66
CA ARG A 27 -19.25 -11.73 6.70
C ARG A 27 -18.24 -11.05 5.78
N ILE A 28 -18.54 -11.08 4.49
CA ILE A 28 -17.70 -10.48 3.45
C ILE A 28 -18.52 -9.41 2.77
N HIS A 29 -17.88 -8.28 2.47
CA HIS A 29 -18.47 -7.23 1.66
C HIS A 29 -17.44 -6.67 0.69
N LYS A 30 -17.92 -6.23 -0.46
CA LYS A 30 -17.08 -5.67 -1.51
C LYS A 30 -17.78 -4.43 -2.03
N THR A 31 -17.04 -3.33 -2.10
CA THR A 31 -17.50 -2.08 -2.69
C THR A 31 -16.45 -1.56 -3.67
N LEU A 32 -16.84 -0.65 -4.55
CA LEU A 32 -15.89 0.04 -5.43
C LEU A 32 -14.93 0.87 -4.57
N THR A 33 -13.64 0.81 -4.89
CA THR A 33 -12.65 1.74 -4.35
C THR A 33 -12.95 3.13 -4.89
N THR A 34 -12.77 4.15 -4.06
CA THR A 34 -12.76 5.55 -4.50
C THR A 34 -11.29 5.98 -4.63
N PRO A 35 -10.66 5.93 -5.82
CA PRO A 35 -9.20 6.04 -5.91
C PRO A 35 -8.65 7.39 -5.45
N ALA A 36 -9.45 8.45 -5.58
CA ALA A 36 -9.10 9.79 -5.11
C ALA A 36 -9.24 9.97 -3.59
N ALA A 37 -10.00 9.10 -2.93
CA ALA A 37 -10.32 9.17 -1.50
C ALA A 37 -10.59 7.75 -0.94
N PRO A 38 -9.59 6.85 -0.97
CA PRO A 38 -9.78 5.45 -0.60
C PRO A 38 -10.24 5.26 0.85
N GLU A 39 -9.86 6.18 1.74
CA GLU A 39 -10.31 6.22 3.13
C GLU A 39 -11.84 6.36 3.26
N GLN A 40 -12.49 7.07 2.34
CA GLN A 40 -13.95 7.23 2.35
C GLN A 40 -14.64 5.90 2.08
N ALA A 41 -14.14 5.13 1.10
CA ALA A 41 -14.67 3.80 0.80
C ALA A 41 -14.56 2.85 2.01
N VAL A 42 -13.46 2.95 2.78
CA VAL A 42 -13.28 2.19 4.03
C VAL A 42 -14.31 2.59 5.10
N VAL A 43 -14.39 3.89 5.40
CA VAL A 43 -15.25 4.41 6.47
C VAL A 43 -16.72 4.12 6.17
N GLU A 44 -17.18 4.43 4.96
CA GLU A 44 -18.57 4.18 4.56
C GLU A 44 -18.88 2.69 4.47
N GLY A 45 -17.98 1.90 3.87
CA GLY A 45 -18.16 0.45 3.73
C GLY A 45 -18.27 -0.23 5.10
N LEU A 46 -17.38 0.12 6.03
CA LEU A 46 -17.42 -0.42 7.39
C LEU A 46 -18.69 0.02 8.14
N ALA A 47 -19.07 1.31 8.04
CA ALA A 47 -20.28 1.82 8.69
C ALA A 47 -21.54 1.11 8.19
N ARG A 48 -21.68 0.92 6.87
CA ARG A 48 -22.82 0.20 6.28
C ARG A 48 -22.89 -1.25 6.75
N LEU A 49 -21.74 -1.91 6.83
CA LEU A 49 -21.63 -3.32 7.17
C LEU A 49 -21.93 -3.57 8.67
N LEU A 50 -21.41 -2.71 9.54
CA LEU A 50 -21.75 -2.73 10.97
C LEU A 50 -23.23 -2.44 11.21
N ALA A 51 -23.81 -1.47 10.51
CA ALA A 51 -25.24 -1.16 10.59
C ALA A 51 -26.11 -2.34 10.13
N ALA A 52 -25.75 -3.00 9.02
CA ALA A 52 -26.48 -4.16 8.50
C ALA A 52 -26.45 -5.39 9.42
N LEU A 53 -25.44 -5.49 10.29
CA LEU A 53 -25.30 -6.56 11.28
C LEU A 53 -25.78 -6.14 12.69
N GLU A 54 -26.26 -4.91 12.84
CA GLU A 54 -26.61 -4.31 14.13
C GLU A 54 -25.46 -4.39 15.16
N VAL A 55 -24.22 -4.29 14.68
CA VAL A 55 -23.00 -4.36 15.51
C VAL A 55 -22.53 -2.96 15.83
N ALA A 56 -22.41 -2.64 17.12
CA ALA A 56 -21.79 -1.39 17.55
C ALA A 56 -20.29 -1.37 17.18
N ALA A 57 -19.77 -0.22 16.71
CA ALA A 57 -18.35 -0.07 16.40
C ALA A 57 -17.43 -0.40 17.60
N SER A 58 -17.89 -0.13 18.83
CA SER A 58 -17.18 -0.50 20.07
C SER A 58 -17.03 -2.00 20.31
N ALA A 59 -17.78 -2.84 19.58
CA ALA A 59 -17.65 -4.29 19.63
C ALA A 59 -16.48 -4.82 18.78
N VAL A 60 -15.94 -4.00 17.87
CA VAL A 60 -14.76 -4.32 17.07
C VAL A 60 -13.50 -4.14 17.92
N GLY A 61 -12.82 -5.26 18.21
CA GLY A 61 -11.57 -5.25 19.00
C GLY A 61 -10.30 -5.16 18.16
N LEU A 62 -10.40 -5.40 16.85
CA LEU A 62 -9.26 -5.35 15.93
C LEU A 62 -9.73 -4.90 14.55
N LEU A 63 -8.99 -3.95 13.96
CA LEU A 63 -9.10 -3.57 12.56
C LEU A 63 -7.73 -3.79 11.89
N ALA A 64 -7.65 -4.73 10.96
CA ALA A 64 -6.50 -4.94 10.10
C ALA A 64 -6.75 -4.26 8.76
N HIS A 65 -5.84 -3.37 8.35
CA HIS A 65 -5.96 -2.59 7.13
C HIS A 65 -4.82 -2.91 6.16
N GLY A 66 -5.16 -3.54 5.05
CA GLY A 66 -4.29 -3.82 3.91
C GLY A 66 -4.64 -2.92 2.73
N THR A 67 -3.64 -2.60 1.91
CA THR A 67 -3.86 -1.89 0.66
C THR A 67 -2.77 -2.23 -0.35
N THR A 68 -3.17 -2.28 -1.62
CA THR A 68 -2.26 -2.42 -2.77
C THR A 68 -1.96 -1.08 -3.45
N LEU A 69 -2.56 0.03 -2.99
CA LEU A 69 -2.40 1.35 -3.62
C LEU A 69 -0.96 1.84 -3.63
N ALA A 70 -0.21 1.61 -2.54
CA ALA A 70 1.20 1.98 -2.46
C ALA A 70 2.06 1.20 -3.46
N THR A 71 1.84 -0.11 -3.56
CA THR A 71 2.55 -0.97 -4.50
C THR A 71 2.23 -0.59 -5.95
N ASN A 72 0.95 -0.34 -6.26
CA ASN A 72 0.55 0.11 -7.60
C ASN A 72 1.12 1.48 -7.94
N ALA A 73 1.16 2.41 -6.98
CA ALA A 73 1.80 3.72 -7.18
C ALA A 73 3.29 3.57 -7.50
N LEU A 74 3.99 2.62 -6.88
CA LEU A 74 5.41 2.33 -7.19
C LEU A 74 5.57 1.73 -8.60
N ILE A 75 4.76 0.73 -8.95
CA ILE A 75 4.80 0.06 -10.26
C ILE A 75 4.48 1.05 -11.39
N GLU A 76 3.50 1.93 -11.18
CA GLU A 76 3.05 2.92 -12.17
C GLU A 76 3.87 4.22 -12.15
N GLY A 77 4.87 4.33 -11.26
CA GLY A 77 5.70 5.53 -11.14
C GLY A 77 4.95 6.78 -10.67
N ARG A 78 3.80 6.63 -10.00
CA ARG A 78 2.95 7.71 -9.49
C ARG A 78 3.37 8.21 -8.10
N GLY A 79 4.68 8.27 -7.86
CA GLY A 79 5.25 8.80 -6.62
C GLY A 79 5.36 10.32 -6.61
N ALA A 80 5.65 10.88 -5.43
CA ALA A 80 6.05 12.28 -5.31
C ALA A 80 7.47 12.49 -5.86
N ARG A 81 7.79 13.72 -6.29
CA ARG A 81 9.18 14.10 -6.56
C ARG A 81 9.95 14.13 -5.25
N VAL A 82 11.01 13.33 -5.17
CA VAL A 82 11.88 13.21 -3.99
C VAL A 82 13.29 13.69 -4.28
N GLY A 83 13.99 14.13 -3.24
CA GLY A 83 15.43 14.37 -3.25
C GLY A 83 16.14 13.42 -2.30
N VAL A 84 17.40 13.08 -2.60
CA VAL A 84 18.22 12.18 -1.78
C VAL A 84 19.48 12.90 -1.37
N VAL A 85 19.84 12.79 -0.08
CA VAL A 85 21.10 13.28 0.46
C VAL A 85 22.03 12.10 0.69
N THR A 86 23.22 12.16 0.11
CA THR A 86 24.27 11.15 0.21
C THR A 86 25.54 11.73 0.82
N THR A 87 26.39 10.89 1.38
CA THR A 87 27.76 11.27 1.72
C THR A 87 28.52 11.59 0.43
N ALA A 88 29.42 12.57 0.49
CA ALA A 88 30.29 12.93 -0.62
C ALA A 88 30.95 11.70 -1.27
N GLY A 89 30.79 11.56 -2.58
CA GLY A 89 31.28 10.41 -3.36
C GLY A 89 30.25 9.29 -3.58
N PHE A 90 29.07 9.34 -2.93
CA PHE A 90 28.04 8.28 -3.03
C PHE A 90 26.77 8.68 -3.80
N ARG A 91 26.78 9.85 -4.43
CA ARG A 91 25.66 10.44 -5.19
C ARG A 91 25.06 9.54 -6.28
N ASP A 92 25.83 8.57 -6.79
CA ASP A 92 25.44 7.68 -7.90
C ASP A 92 24.98 6.28 -7.47
N VAL A 93 25.06 5.94 -6.17
CA VAL A 93 24.79 4.58 -5.69
C VAL A 93 23.38 4.09 -6.07
N LEU A 94 22.37 4.96 -6.00
CA LEU A 94 20.99 4.60 -6.34
C LEU A 94 20.77 4.39 -7.85
N ILE A 95 21.62 5.00 -8.68
CA ILE A 95 21.52 4.90 -10.14
C ILE A 95 22.27 3.67 -10.64
N MET A 96 23.45 3.42 -10.05
CA MET A 96 24.21 2.20 -10.30
C MET A 96 23.46 0.95 -9.83
N GLY A 97 22.68 1.07 -8.75
CA GLY A 97 21.95 -0.04 -8.15
C GLY A 97 22.89 -1.08 -7.52
N ARG A 98 22.32 -2.23 -7.13
CA ARG A 98 23.04 -3.32 -6.45
C ARG A 98 23.34 -4.54 -7.33
N GLN A 99 23.43 -4.33 -8.65
CA GLN A 99 23.62 -5.40 -9.65
C GLN A 99 22.58 -6.54 -9.59
N HIS A 100 21.46 -6.33 -8.90
CA HIS A 100 20.39 -7.32 -8.79
C HIS A 100 19.66 -7.40 -10.13
N ARG A 101 19.66 -8.59 -10.75
CA ARG A 101 18.99 -8.84 -12.03
C ARG A 101 17.74 -9.67 -11.81
N TYR A 102 16.63 -9.26 -12.42
CA TYR A 102 15.40 -10.05 -12.41
C TYR A 102 15.45 -11.18 -13.44
N ASP A 103 16.28 -11.04 -14.48
CA ASP A 103 16.68 -12.11 -15.39
C ASP A 103 18.21 -12.26 -15.34
N MET A 104 18.67 -13.40 -14.82
CA MET A 104 20.10 -13.66 -14.65
C MET A 104 20.80 -14.04 -15.95
N GLN A 105 20.05 -14.47 -16.97
CA GLN A 105 20.59 -15.01 -18.22
C GLN A 105 20.65 -13.92 -19.31
N ASP A 106 19.84 -12.88 -19.20
CA ASP A 106 19.91 -11.73 -20.10
C ASP A 106 21.10 -10.80 -19.74
N LEU A 107 22.11 -10.79 -20.62
CA LEU A 107 23.28 -9.92 -20.48
C LEU A 107 22.99 -8.46 -20.89
N LEU A 108 21.92 -8.22 -21.64
CA LEU A 108 21.51 -6.92 -22.18
C LEU A 108 20.25 -6.37 -21.47
N ILE A 109 19.93 -6.92 -20.29
CA ILE A 109 18.77 -6.55 -19.48
C ILE A 109 18.68 -5.04 -19.26
N ASP A 110 17.51 -4.47 -19.56
CA ASP A 110 17.23 -3.07 -19.26
C ASP A 110 16.65 -2.97 -17.84
N LEU A 111 17.37 -2.29 -16.95
CA LEU A 111 16.94 -2.14 -15.56
C LEU A 111 15.93 -0.98 -15.45
N PRO A 112 14.93 -1.11 -14.55
CA PRO A 112 13.99 -0.03 -14.31
C PRO A 112 14.73 1.25 -13.87
N ARG A 113 14.26 2.39 -14.37
CA ARG A 113 14.85 3.68 -14.01
C ARG A 113 14.70 3.92 -12.51
N PRO A 114 15.71 4.50 -11.85
CA PRO A 114 15.62 4.81 -10.43
C PRO A 114 14.48 5.81 -10.15
N PRO A 115 13.81 5.71 -8.98
CA PRO A 115 12.69 6.59 -8.64
C PRO A 115 13.09 8.05 -8.38
N VAL A 116 14.39 8.34 -8.34
CA VAL A 116 14.95 9.67 -8.15
C VAL A 116 15.82 10.05 -9.35
N ARG A 117 15.72 11.30 -9.80
CA ARG A 117 16.59 11.82 -10.86
C ARG A 117 17.95 12.13 -10.28
N ARG A 118 19.01 11.90 -11.06
CA ARG A 118 20.39 12.28 -10.71
C ARG A 118 20.51 13.71 -10.18
N ALA A 119 19.80 14.65 -10.82
CA ALA A 119 19.78 16.07 -10.48
C ALA A 119 19.16 16.37 -9.10
N ASP A 120 18.32 15.48 -8.56
CA ASP A 120 17.69 15.63 -7.25
C ASP A 120 18.47 14.89 -6.14
N ILE A 121 19.65 14.34 -6.45
CA ILE A 121 20.57 13.76 -5.45
C ILE A 121 21.64 14.80 -5.14
N VAL A 122 21.92 15.04 -3.85
CA VAL A 122 22.94 15.99 -3.38
C VAL A 122 23.90 15.32 -2.42
N ASP A 123 25.15 15.75 -2.46
CA ASP A 123 26.20 15.26 -1.56
C ASP A 123 26.41 16.22 -0.39
N VAL A 124 26.68 15.68 0.79
CA VAL A 124 27.13 16.41 1.97
C VAL A 124 28.47 15.86 2.48
N PRO A 125 29.33 16.71 3.07
CA PRO A 125 30.53 16.24 3.78
C PRO A 125 30.16 15.22 4.87
N ALA A 126 31.06 14.27 5.10
CA ALA A 126 30.94 13.29 6.19
C ALA A 126 31.22 13.91 7.56
#